data_AF-A0A4V5TTD0-F1
#
_entry.id   AF-A0A4V5TTD0-F1
#
_cell.length_a   1.000
_cell.length_b   1.000
_cell.length_c   1.000
_cell.angle_alpha   90.00
_cell.angle_beta   90.00
_cell.angle_gamma   90.00
#
_symmetry.space_group_name_H-M   'P 1'
#
loop_
_entity.id
_entity.type
_entity.pdbx_description
1 polymer ?
#
loop_
_entity_poly.entity_id
_entity_poly.type
_entity_poly.pdbx_seq_one_letter_code
_entity_poly.pdbx_strand_id
1 'polypeptide(L)'
;MARKKQPKYNVGDIVVITLYGTVGKITNMKVLDGVYVYEVNNHDGFYVEQTLQHVSEQDMKKGETEWIELNYNFTFGDLVQVTGYDKDVFRIVGFRTEVWRYKNDAWEDTIYELSRITDGEWLEADESDLTLLANAQTANAILKKMKQDKAGMNKLDLGKLKSINNSKKVSVKTNRQEIIDGLLDIYNDYQLLFD
;
A
#
# COMPACT_ATOMS: atom_id res chain seq x y z
N MET A 1 -41.12 -47.63 -0.76
CA MET A 1 -39.76 -47.63 -0.17
C MET A 1 -39.09 -46.31 -0.55
N ALA A 2 -38.88 -45.41 0.42
CA ALA A 2 -38.24 -44.12 0.13
C ALA A 2 -36.77 -44.36 -0.21
N ARG A 3 -36.32 -43.87 -1.38
CA ARG A 3 -34.91 -43.93 -1.79
C ARG A 3 -34.08 -43.23 -0.71
N LYS A 4 -33.17 -43.96 -0.04
CA LYS A 4 -32.20 -43.35 0.87
C LYS A 4 -31.41 -42.31 0.08
N LYS A 5 -31.41 -41.06 0.54
CA LYS A 5 -30.54 -40.02 -0.03
C LYS A 5 -29.10 -40.52 0.06
N GLN A 6 -28.38 -40.49 -1.05
CA GLN A 6 -26.96 -40.80 -1.09
C GLN A 6 -26.18 -39.51 -0.74
N PRO A 7 -25.05 -39.61 -0.03
CA PRO A 7 -24.21 -38.46 0.23
C PRO A 7 -23.60 -37.96 -1.08
N LYS A 8 -23.54 -36.64 -1.25
CA LYS A 8 -22.92 -36.04 -2.44
C LYS A 8 -21.39 -36.07 -2.40
N TYR A 9 -20.79 -36.02 -1.21
CA TYR A 9 -19.35 -35.99 -0.99
C TYR A 9 -18.87 -37.14 -0.10
N ASN A 10 -17.60 -37.51 -0.25
CA ASN A 10 -16.93 -38.55 0.53
C ASN A 10 -15.78 -37.98 1.37
N VAL A 11 -15.40 -38.72 2.42
CA VAL A 11 -14.18 -38.42 3.19
C VAL A 11 -12.97 -38.52 2.26
N GLY A 12 -12.18 -37.46 2.21
CA GLY A 12 -11.06 -37.34 1.29
C GLY A 12 -11.25 -36.31 0.18
N ASP A 13 -12.50 -35.98 -0.16
CA ASP A 13 -12.81 -35.01 -1.21
C ASP A 13 -12.34 -33.61 -0.82
N ILE A 14 -11.90 -32.84 -1.82
CA ILE A 14 -11.52 -31.44 -1.66
C ILE A 14 -12.70 -30.59 -2.09
N VAL A 15 -13.21 -29.81 -1.15
CA VAL A 15 -14.41 -28.99 -1.31
C VAL A 15 -14.11 -27.53 -0.97
N VAL A 16 -14.85 -26.65 -1.60
CA VAL A 16 -14.86 -25.22 -1.31
C VAL A 16 -16.05 -24.95 -0.40
N ILE A 17 -15.78 -24.35 0.77
CA ILE A 17 -16.83 -23.86 1.66
C ILE A 17 -17.36 -22.55 1.08
N THR A 18 -18.49 -22.63 0.40
CA THR A 18 -19.09 -21.50 -0.35
C THR A 18 -19.39 -20.27 0.52
N LEU A 19 -19.62 -20.47 1.83
CA LEU A 19 -19.89 -19.38 2.78
C LEU A 19 -18.67 -18.46 2.98
N TYR A 20 -17.45 -19.01 2.90
CA TYR A 20 -16.20 -18.30 3.20
C TYR A 20 -15.20 -18.27 2.03
N GLY A 21 -15.45 -19.01 0.96
CA GLY A 21 -14.52 -19.14 -0.17
C GLY A 21 -13.25 -19.95 0.16
N THR A 22 -13.21 -20.64 1.29
CA THR A 22 -12.04 -21.41 1.73
C THR A 22 -12.07 -22.83 1.18
N VAL A 23 -10.93 -23.32 0.71
CA VAL A 23 -10.74 -24.70 0.26
C VAL A 23 -10.37 -25.59 1.45
N GLY A 24 -10.98 -26.77 1.55
CA GLY A 24 -10.65 -27.73 2.58
C GLY A 24 -10.94 -29.17 2.17
N LYS A 25 -10.41 -30.10 2.94
CA LYS A 25 -10.58 -31.53 2.74
C LYS A 25 -11.66 -32.05 3.68
N ILE A 26 -12.58 -32.86 3.19
CA ILE A 26 -13.55 -33.55 4.04
C ILE A 26 -12.82 -34.59 4.88
N THR A 27 -12.88 -34.43 6.19
CA THR A 27 -12.23 -35.32 7.16
C THR A 27 -13.22 -36.29 7.80
N ASN A 28 -14.51 -35.93 7.84
CA ASN A 28 -15.55 -36.76 8.43
C ASN A 28 -16.93 -36.49 7.81
N MET A 29 -17.84 -37.45 7.94
CA MET A 29 -19.22 -37.31 7.49
C MET A 29 -20.16 -37.95 8.51
N LYS A 30 -21.24 -37.26 8.86
CA LYS A 30 -22.29 -37.75 9.76
C LYS A 30 -23.67 -37.52 9.16
N VAL A 31 -24.66 -38.22 9.69
CA VAL A 31 -26.09 -37.98 9.39
C VAL A 31 -26.76 -37.40 10.63
N LEU A 32 -27.33 -36.21 10.50
CA LEU A 32 -28.13 -35.55 11.53
C LEU A 32 -29.53 -35.31 10.95
N ASP A 33 -30.57 -35.83 11.61
CA ASP A 33 -31.98 -35.70 11.19
C ASP A 33 -32.25 -36.07 9.73
N GLY A 34 -31.55 -37.09 9.21
CA GLY A 34 -31.67 -37.55 7.82
C GLY A 34 -30.97 -36.67 6.78
N VAL A 35 -30.16 -35.70 7.22
CA VAL A 35 -29.33 -34.82 6.40
C VAL A 35 -27.86 -35.19 6.58
N TYR A 36 -27.10 -35.25 5.49
CA TYR A 36 -25.65 -35.42 5.55
C TYR A 36 -24.97 -34.11 5.92
N VAL A 37 -24.07 -34.21 6.90
CA VAL A 37 -23.22 -33.12 7.35
C VAL A 37 -21.76 -33.55 7.30
N TYR A 38 -20.88 -32.60 7.00
CA TYR A 38 -19.50 -32.85 6.63
C TYR A 38 -18.55 -32.04 7.50
N GLU A 39 -17.53 -32.69 8.03
CA GLU A 39 -16.44 -32.03 8.75
C GLU A 39 -15.32 -31.73 7.74
N VAL A 40 -14.77 -30.52 7.79
CA VAL A 40 -13.73 -30.06 6.88
C VAL A 40 -12.49 -29.66 7.68
N ASN A 41 -11.31 -30.16 7.29
CA ASN A 41 -10.00 -29.88 7.90
C ASN A 41 -9.89 -30.16 9.41
N ASN A 42 -10.66 -31.11 9.96
CA ASN A 42 -10.75 -31.36 11.41
C ASN A 42 -11.17 -30.13 12.24
N HIS A 43 -11.96 -29.23 11.63
CA HIS A 43 -12.50 -28.07 12.33
C HIS A 43 -13.70 -28.49 13.20
N ASP A 44 -13.92 -27.81 14.33
CA ASP A 44 -14.98 -28.11 15.33
C ASP A 44 -16.43 -27.83 14.85
N GLY A 45 -16.70 -27.88 13.55
CA GLY A 45 -18.01 -27.60 12.96
C GLY A 45 -18.36 -28.50 11.78
N PHE A 46 -19.66 -28.70 11.57
CA PHE A 46 -20.18 -29.45 10.43
C PHE A 46 -20.83 -28.52 9.40
N TYR A 47 -20.58 -28.80 8.13
CA TYR A 47 -21.15 -28.12 6.98
C TYR A 47 -22.23 -28.98 6.35
N VAL A 48 -23.35 -28.35 5.97
CA VAL A 48 -24.41 -29.02 5.20
C VAL A 48 -24.04 -29.04 3.72
N GLU A 49 -24.53 -30.05 3.00
CA GLU A 49 -24.18 -30.30 1.59
C GLU A 49 -24.29 -29.07 0.68
N GLN A 50 -25.33 -28.25 0.85
CA GLN A 50 -25.57 -27.03 0.05
C GLN A 50 -24.53 -25.91 0.26
N THR A 51 -23.73 -25.99 1.32
CA THR A 51 -22.66 -25.02 1.61
C THR A 51 -21.30 -25.45 1.05
N LEU A 52 -21.24 -26.62 0.44
CA LEU A 52 -20.02 -27.20 -0.13
C LEU A 52 -20.15 -27.31 -1.65
N GLN A 53 -19.03 -27.13 -2.34
CA GLN A 53 -18.91 -27.38 -3.78
C GLN A 53 -17.61 -28.15 -4.03
N HIS A 54 -17.63 -29.14 -4.94
CA HIS A 54 -16.40 -29.88 -5.25
C HIS A 54 -15.39 -28.92 -5.91
N VAL A 55 -14.11 -28.97 -5.54
CA VAL A 55 -13.11 -28.05 -6.11
C VAL A 55 -13.03 -28.16 -7.65
N SER A 56 -13.25 -29.35 -8.18
CA SER A 56 -13.29 -29.61 -9.63
C SER A 56 -14.55 -29.10 -10.35
N GLU A 57 -15.64 -28.87 -9.60
CA GLU A 57 -16.89 -28.28 -10.13
C GLU A 57 -16.85 -26.76 -10.11
N GLN A 58 -15.85 -26.18 -9.43
CA GLN A 58 -15.59 -24.75 -9.53
C GLN A 58 -14.79 -24.54 -10.81
N ASP A 59 -15.48 -24.10 -11.87
CA ASP A 59 -14.83 -23.28 -12.88
C ASP A 59 -14.28 -22.07 -12.13
N MET A 60 -13.03 -22.18 -11.65
CA MET A 60 -12.26 -21.02 -11.24
C MET A 60 -12.18 -20.17 -12.50
N LYS A 61 -13.13 -19.24 -12.66
CA LYS A 61 -12.96 -18.09 -13.54
C LYS A 61 -11.53 -17.63 -13.27
N LYS A 62 -10.67 -17.67 -14.29
CA LYS A 62 -9.33 -17.10 -14.24
C LYS A 62 -9.43 -15.85 -13.39
N GLY A 63 -8.87 -15.89 -12.18
CA GLY A 63 -8.97 -14.77 -11.26
C GLY A 63 -8.55 -13.52 -12.03
N GLU A 64 -9.36 -12.47 -11.95
CA GLU A 64 -9.00 -11.20 -12.57
C GLU A 64 -7.64 -10.81 -12.00
N THR A 65 -6.63 -10.80 -12.86
CA THR A 65 -5.30 -10.33 -12.48
C THR A 65 -5.37 -8.81 -12.49
N GLU A 66 -5.30 -8.21 -11.31
CA GLU A 66 -5.22 -6.76 -11.14
C GLU A 66 -3.74 -6.34 -11.07
N TRP A 67 -3.39 -5.26 -11.78
CA TRP A 67 -2.10 -4.60 -11.64
C TRP A 67 -2.29 -3.38 -10.73
N ILE A 68 -1.52 -3.33 -9.65
CA ILE A 68 -1.52 -2.19 -8.71
C ILE A 68 -0.18 -1.47 -8.89
N GLU A 69 -0.23 -0.18 -9.21
CA GLU A 69 0.95 0.69 -9.35
C GLU A 69 1.05 1.61 -8.14
N LEU A 70 2.10 1.42 -7.33
CA LEU A 70 2.33 2.19 -6.11
C LEU A 70 3.35 3.28 -6.37
N ASN A 71 2.94 4.54 -6.20
CA ASN A 71 3.80 5.71 -6.38
C ASN A 71 4.10 6.36 -5.03
N TYR A 72 5.33 6.24 -4.56
CA TYR A 72 5.76 6.82 -3.29
C TYR A 72 6.41 8.19 -3.52
N ASN A 73 5.86 9.23 -2.88
CA ASN A 73 6.40 10.58 -2.97
C ASN A 73 7.64 10.81 -2.10
N PHE A 74 7.87 9.92 -1.13
CA PHE A 74 9.02 9.99 -0.25
C PHE A 74 9.70 8.63 -0.06
N THR A 75 10.99 8.65 0.23
CA THR A 75 11.85 7.47 0.28
C THR A 75 12.64 7.38 1.59
N PHE A 76 13.22 6.20 1.85
CA PHE A 76 14.02 5.97 3.04
C PHE A 76 15.13 7.01 3.23
N GLY A 77 15.18 7.60 4.42
CA GLY A 77 16.21 8.57 4.79
C GLY A 77 15.91 10.02 4.42
N ASP A 78 14.81 10.28 3.70
CA ASP A 78 14.34 11.65 3.48
C ASP A 78 14.00 12.32 4.80
N LEU A 79 14.28 13.62 4.89
CA LEU A 79 13.86 14.47 6.00
C LEU A 79 12.57 15.15 5.64
N VAL A 80 11.58 15.01 6.51
CA VAL A 80 10.24 15.55 6.34
C VAL A 80 9.82 16.32 7.59
N GLN A 81 8.86 17.21 7.38
CA GLN A 81 8.11 17.90 8.42
C GLN A 81 6.67 17.38 8.38
N VAL A 82 6.10 17.11 9.57
CA VAL A 82 4.71 16.65 9.72
C VAL A 82 3.84 17.83 10.13
N THR A 83 2.66 17.95 9.52
CA THR A 83 1.64 18.93 9.92
C THR A 83 1.33 18.82 11.41
N GLY A 84 1.33 19.95 12.13
CA GLY A 84 1.14 19.99 13.59
C GLY A 84 2.42 19.81 14.41
N TYR A 85 3.54 19.41 13.79
CA TYR A 85 4.86 19.31 14.41
C TYR A 85 5.85 20.31 13.78
N ASP A 86 5.49 21.60 13.78
CA ASP A 86 6.22 22.67 13.07
C ASP A 86 7.68 22.88 13.50
N LYS A 87 8.04 22.37 14.68
CA LYS A 87 9.38 22.52 15.27
C LYS A 87 10.24 21.27 15.14
N ASP A 88 9.64 20.15 14.76
CA ASP A 88 10.33 18.87 14.72
C ASP A 88 10.62 18.47 13.28
N VAL A 89 11.73 17.75 13.12
CA VAL A 89 12.16 17.18 11.85
C VAL A 89 12.23 15.69 12.01
N PHE A 90 11.63 14.99 11.07
CA PHE A 90 11.55 13.55 11.06
C PHE A 90 12.31 12.98 9.87
N ARG A 91 12.81 11.77 10.03
CA ARG A 91 13.39 10.96 8.96
C ARG A 91 12.46 9.81 8.64
N ILE A 92 12.28 9.55 7.35
CA ILE A 92 11.55 8.37 6.91
C ILE A 92 12.39 7.13 7.18
N VAL A 93 11.79 6.19 7.92
CA VAL A 93 12.40 4.91 8.28
C VAL A 93 11.65 3.72 7.72
N GLY A 94 10.37 3.90 7.35
CA GLY A 94 9.49 2.88 6.80
C GLY A 94 8.32 3.51 6.04
N PHE A 95 7.65 2.71 5.24
CA PHE A 95 6.32 3.02 4.72
C PHE A 95 5.63 1.71 4.32
N ARG A 96 4.31 1.72 4.37
CA ARG A 96 3.46 0.63 3.92
C ARG A 96 2.29 1.18 3.14
N THR A 97 1.94 0.51 2.05
CA THR A 97 0.65 0.70 1.40
C THR A 97 -0.24 -0.45 1.79
N GLU A 98 -1.40 -0.09 2.29
CA GLU A 98 -2.46 -1.03 2.59
C GLU A 98 -3.52 -0.92 1.48
N VAL A 99 -3.98 -2.07 0.98
CA VAL A 99 -4.87 -2.15 -0.16
C VAL A 99 -6.02 -3.07 0.19
N TRP A 100 -7.23 -2.59 0.02
CA TRP A 100 -8.45 -3.33 0.36
C TRP A 100 -9.38 -3.40 -0.83
N ARG A 101 -10.01 -4.56 -0.96
CA ARG A 101 -10.98 -4.87 -2.01
C ARG A 101 -12.19 -5.52 -1.33
N TYR A 102 -13.33 -4.87 -1.46
CA TYR A 102 -14.63 -5.38 -1.08
C TYR A 102 -15.49 -5.58 -2.32
N LYS A 103 -16.63 -6.26 -2.15
CA LYS A 103 -17.54 -6.57 -3.26
C LYS A 103 -17.95 -5.35 -4.10
N ASN A 104 -18.08 -4.18 -3.46
CA ASN A 104 -18.54 -2.95 -4.10
C ASN A 104 -17.65 -1.73 -3.77
N ASP A 105 -16.47 -1.95 -3.16
CA ASP A 105 -15.66 -0.84 -2.66
C ASP A 105 -14.17 -1.20 -2.68
N ALA A 106 -13.31 -0.21 -2.82
CA ALA A 106 -11.88 -0.37 -2.84
C ALA A 106 -11.21 0.87 -2.26
N TRP A 107 -10.21 0.65 -1.42
CA TRP A 107 -9.40 1.73 -0.89
C TRP A 107 -7.93 1.33 -0.91
N GLU A 108 -7.09 2.35 -0.98
CA GLU A 108 -5.65 2.29 -1.00
C GLU A 108 -5.16 3.44 -0.13
N ASP A 109 -4.28 3.14 0.81
CA ASP A 109 -3.73 4.13 1.71
C ASP A 109 -2.24 3.88 1.93
N THR A 110 -1.44 4.94 2.00
CA THR A 110 0.01 4.86 2.17
C THR A 110 0.43 5.61 3.43
N ILE A 111 0.92 4.83 4.39
CA ILE A 111 1.32 5.29 5.72
C ILE A 111 2.83 5.28 5.80
N TYR A 112 3.40 6.41 6.22
CA TYR A 112 4.84 6.57 6.41
C TYR A 112 5.21 6.42 7.88
N GLU A 113 6.28 5.66 8.13
CA GLU A 113 6.90 5.51 9.44
C GLU A 113 8.10 6.45 9.55
N LEU A 114 8.09 7.23 10.62
CA LEU A 114 8.98 8.35 10.84
C LEU A 114 9.75 8.19 12.15
N SER A 115 10.97 8.70 12.18
CA SER A 115 11.75 8.84 13.42
C SER A 115 12.25 10.27 13.56
N ARG A 116 11.95 10.91 14.70
CA ARG A 116 12.38 12.27 14.98
C ARG A 116 13.90 12.32 15.13
N ILE A 117 14.54 13.31 14.51
CA ILE A 117 16.00 13.40 14.49
C ILE A 117 16.61 13.70 15.87
N THR A 118 15.87 14.36 16.76
CA THR A 118 16.39 14.83 18.05
C THR A 118 16.53 13.72 19.09
N ASP A 119 15.52 12.86 19.20
CA ASP A 119 15.37 11.87 20.27
C ASP A 119 15.08 10.45 19.74
N GLY A 120 14.81 10.32 18.44
CA GLY A 120 14.45 9.05 17.81
C GLY A 120 12.99 8.66 18.00
N GLU A 121 12.14 9.51 18.58
CA GLU A 121 10.72 9.21 18.77
C GLU A 121 10.05 8.82 17.46
N TRP A 122 9.26 7.76 17.50
CA TRP A 122 8.61 7.18 16.34
C TRP A 122 7.20 7.76 16.15
N LEU A 123 6.81 7.96 14.89
CA LEU A 123 5.52 8.51 14.50
C LEU A 123 5.07 7.89 13.17
N GLU A 124 3.77 7.63 13.03
CA GLU A 124 3.12 7.34 11.76
C GLU A 124 2.38 8.57 11.25
N ALA A 125 2.44 8.82 9.94
CA ALA A 125 1.72 9.90 9.31
C ALA A 125 1.36 9.54 7.86
N ASP A 126 0.23 10.08 7.42
CA ASP A 126 -0.23 9.93 6.04
C ASP A 126 0.62 10.81 5.12
N GLU A 127 0.70 10.41 3.85
CA GLU A 127 1.46 11.16 2.85
C GLU A 127 1.04 12.64 2.77
N SER A 128 -0.25 12.92 2.92
CA SER A 128 -0.81 14.27 2.83
C SER A 128 -0.35 15.21 3.95
N ASP A 129 0.12 14.67 5.07
CA ASP A 129 0.62 15.43 6.21
C ASP A 129 2.13 15.70 6.14
N LEU A 130 2.82 15.19 5.11
CA LEU A 130 4.27 15.29 4.98
C LEU A 130 4.70 16.41 4.04
N THR A 131 5.72 17.14 4.47
CA THR A 131 6.43 18.11 3.63
C THR A 131 7.91 17.76 3.54
N LEU A 132 8.43 17.57 2.33
CA LEU A 132 9.84 17.25 2.09
C LEU A 132 10.74 18.44 2.46
N LEU A 133 11.68 18.21 3.39
CA LEU A 133 12.70 19.18 3.78
C LEU A 133 14.07 18.90 3.17
N ALA A 134 14.44 17.64 2.95
CA ALA A 134 15.65 17.26 2.26
C ALA A 134 15.57 15.80 1.80
N ASN A 135 16.09 15.50 0.61
CA ASN A 135 16.22 14.12 0.17
C ASN A 135 17.30 13.37 0.98
N ALA A 136 17.30 12.04 0.94
CA ALA A 136 18.21 11.18 1.72
C ALA A 136 19.69 11.52 1.53
N GLN A 137 20.10 11.88 0.31
CA GLN A 137 21.48 12.30 0.03
C GLN A 137 21.86 13.59 0.76
N THR A 138 21.01 14.61 0.65
CA THR A 138 21.22 15.91 1.28
C THR A 138 21.08 15.81 2.80
N ALA A 139 20.11 15.01 3.27
CA ALA A 139 19.90 14.67 4.68
C ALA A 139 21.17 14.08 5.31
N ASN A 140 21.76 13.06 4.69
CA ASN A 140 22.99 12.44 5.18
C ASN A 140 24.17 13.43 5.21
N ALA A 141 24.29 14.32 4.22
CA ALA A 141 25.31 15.36 4.22
C ALA A 141 25.11 16.37 5.37
N ILE A 142 23.87 16.77 5.64
CA ILE A 142 23.51 17.66 6.76
C ILE A 142 23.83 16.98 8.10
N LEU A 143 23.36 15.75 8.29
CA LEU A 143 23.59 14.99 9.52
C LEU A 143 25.08 14.74 9.78
N LYS A 144 25.87 14.47 8.73
CA LYS A 144 27.32 14.29 8.86
C LYS A 144 28.03 15.56 9.28
N LYS A 145 27.65 16.73 8.74
CA LYS A 145 28.20 18.03 9.17
C LYS A 145 27.82 18.33 10.62
N MET A 146 26.57 18.06 11.01
CA MET A 146 26.11 18.26 12.39
C MET A 146 26.85 17.39 13.42
N LYS A 147 27.23 16.15 13.05
CA LYS A 147 28.04 15.29 13.93
C LYS A 147 29.48 15.79 14.12
N GLN A 148 29.98 16.64 13.22
CA GLN A 148 31.33 17.21 13.30
C GLN A 148 31.38 18.50 14.13
N ASP A 149 30.27 19.23 14.21
CA ASP A 149 30.11 20.39 15.07
C ASP A 149 29.89 19.93 16.52
N LYS A 150 30.87 20.16 17.39
CA LYS A 150 30.88 19.73 18.81
C LYS A 150 29.80 20.38 19.71
N ALA A 151 28.94 21.25 19.15
CA ALA A 151 27.78 21.80 19.83
C ALA A 151 26.58 20.91 19.48
N GLY A 152 26.13 20.10 20.44
CA GLY A 152 25.22 18.96 20.26
C GLY A 152 23.93 19.21 19.46
N MET A 153 23.22 18.11 19.20
CA MET A 153 22.04 17.93 18.33
C MET A 153 20.81 18.85 18.60
N ASN A 154 20.92 19.85 19.47
CA ASN A 154 19.79 20.55 20.07
C ASN A 154 19.26 21.75 19.26
N LYS A 155 19.74 22.00 18.03
CA LYS A 155 19.19 23.08 17.21
C LYS A 155 19.31 22.82 15.72
N LEU A 156 18.47 21.90 15.22
CA LEU A 156 18.06 21.95 13.83
C LEU A 156 17.33 23.27 13.62
N ASP A 157 18.02 24.24 13.02
CA ASP A 157 17.39 25.51 12.65
C ASP A 157 16.60 25.25 11.36
N LEU A 158 15.29 24.93 11.49
CA LEU A 158 14.43 24.60 10.35
C LEU A 158 14.45 25.70 9.27
N GLY A 159 14.72 26.96 9.66
CA GLY A 159 14.93 28.07 8.73
C GLY A 159 16.10 27.85 7.76
N LYS A 160 17.21 27.24 8.22
CA LYS A 160 18.36 26.92 7.38
C LYS A 160 18.10 25.72 6.46
N LEU A 161 17.34 24.72 6.90
CA LEU A 161 16.96 23.59 6.04
C LEU A 161 16.01 24.05 4.93
N LYS A 162 15.00 24.87 5.27
CA LYS A 162 14.10 25.49 4.29
C LYS A 162 14.85 26.41 3.33
N SER A 163 15.90 27.12 3.76
CA SER A 163 16.73 27.96 2.88
C SER A 163 17.66 27.15 1.97
N ILE A 164 18.16 25.99 2.41
CA ILE A 164 18.99 25.09 1.59
C ILE A 164 18.15 24.44 0.48
N ASN A 165 16.91 24.07 0.77
CA ASN A 165 15.98 23.61 -0.27
C ASN A 165 15.51 24.77 -1.17
N ASN A 166 15.36 25.99 -0.64
CA ASN A 166 15.08 27.16 -1.46
C ASN A 166 16.29 27.64 -2.29
N SER A 167 17.53 27.29 -1.95
CA SER A 167 18.71 27.62 -2.78
C SER A 167 18.93 26.62 -3.91
N LYS A 168 18.33 25.43 -3.84
CA LYS A 168 18.14 24.52 -4.99
C LYS A 168 16.80 24.68 -5.70
N LYS A 169 15.87 25.47 -5.17
CA LYS A 169 14.96 26.25 -6.01
C LYS A 169 15.77 27.40 -6.60
N VAL A 170 16.59 27.08 -7.62
CA VAL A 170 16.60 27.97 -8.78
C VAL A 170 15.13 28.25 -9.02
N SER A 171 14.74 29.51 -8.89
CA SER A 171 13.43 29.96 -9.28
C SER A 171 13.31 29.66 -10.76
N VAL A 172 12.89 28.45 -11.08
CA VAL A 172 12.16 28.15 -12.28
C VAL A 172 10.77 28.74 -12.03
N LYS A 173 10.75 30.08 -11.91
CA LYS A 173 9.75 30.86 -12.61
C LYS A 173 10.18 30.72 -14.08
N THR A 174 10.05 29.54 -14.68
CA THR A 174 9.77 29.54 -16.11
C THR A 174 8.48 30.29 -16.18
N ASN A 175 8.58 31.50 -16.73
CA ASN A 175 7.43 32.35 -16.90
C ASN A 175 6.43 31.48 -17.68
N ARG A 176 5.16 31.40 -17.27
CA ARG A 176 4.16 30.61 -18.01
C ARG A 176 4.21 30.92 -19.52
N GLN A 177 4.57 32.16 -19.83
CA GLN A 177 4.90 32.66 -21.15
C GLN A 177 6.00 31.86 -21.87
N GLU A 178 7.15 31.58 -21.24
CA GLU A 178 8.26 30.83 -21.86
C GLU A 178 7.90 29.38 -22.17
N ILE A 179 7.03 28.76 -21.34
CA ILE A 179 6.51 27.42 -21.60
C ILE A 179 5.54 27.46 -22.78
N ILE A 180 4.66 28.46 -22.82
CA ILE A 180 3.72 28.66 -23.92
C ILE A 180 4.48 28.91 -25.23
N ASP A 181 5.48 29.79 -25.21
CA ASP A 181 6.29 30.14 -26.37
C ASP A 181 7.08 28.92 -26.87
N GLY A 182 7.68 28.14 -25.97
CA GLY A 182 8.37 26.90 -26.35
C GLY A 182 7.45 25.83 -26.93
N LEU A 183 6.22 25.71 -26.42
CA LEU A 183 5.22 24.78 -26.97
C LEU A 183 4.70 25.25 -28.34
N LEU A 184 4.57 26.56 -28.55
CA LEU A 184 4.17 27.15 -29.83
C LEU A 184 5.27 26.99 -30.89
N ASP A 185 6.54 27.18 -30.53
CA ASP A 185 7.66 26.96 -31.43
C ASP A 185 7.70 25.50 -31.91
N ILE A 186 7.59 24.55 -30.98
CA ILE A 186 7.53 23.12 -31.32
C ILE A 186 6.35 22.81 -32.24
N TYR A 187 5.15 23.33 -31.93
CA TYR A 187 3.97 23.13 -32.76
C TYR A 187 4.16 23.68 -34.18
N ASN A 188 4.71 24.89 -34.32
CA ASN A 188 4.97 25.52 -35.61
C ASN A 188 6.01 24.74 -36.41
N ASP A 189 7.08 24.26 -35.76
CA ASP A 189 8.10 23.42 -36.41
C ASP A 189 7.50 22.13 -36.95
N TYR A 190 6.63 21.45 -36.17
CA TYR A 190 5.95 20.24 -36.63
C TYR A 190 4.94 20.50 -37.75
N GLN A 191 4.24 21.64 -37.72
CA GLN A 191 3.31 22.03 -38.77
C GLN A 191 4.05 22.29 -40.09
N LEU A 192 5.23 22.90 -40.04
CA LEU A 192 6.07 23.18 -41.21
C LEU A 192 6.67 21.93 -41.85
N LEU A 193 6.80 20.84 -41.09
CA LEU A 193 7.22 19.52 -41.58
C LEU A 193 6.06 18.70 -42.19
N PHE A 194 4.82 19.13 -42.00
CA PHE A 194 3.63 18.44 -42.50
C PHE A 194 3.10 19.03 -43.82
N ASP A 195 3.53 20.25 -44.18
CA ASP A 195 3.33 20.86 -45.51
C ASP A 195 4.46 20.46 -46.49
#